data_AF-A0A076HJZ7-F1
#
_entry.id   AF-A0A076HJZ7-F1
#
_cell.length_a   1.000
_cell.length_b   1.000
_cell.length_c   1.000
_cell.angle_alpha   90.00
_cell.angle_beta   90.00
_cell.angle_gamma   90.00
#
_symmetry.space_group_name_H-M   'P 1'
#
loop_
_entity.id
_entity.type
_entity.pdbx_description
1 polymer ?
#
loop_
_entity_poly.entity_id
_entity_poly.type
_entity_poly.pdbx_seq_one_letter_code
_entity_poly.pdbx_strand_id
1 'polypeptide(L)'
;MLVLALSIMGCVVLLKVSVQDVYRYKRLLGEGGILEYLQALILFTSAWVSWLISKDLRKRFAMHLHAVVYGITSCLMLFVGLEEIAWGQILFGWKTPNSIAAVNAQNQTTLHNLELFQNHLDLNLFLVSVVALALVLWRPPIPLHKHKMNSKKTMPLNAFVIPKYFWPLLFCAAGLSYFVATESGTNLVINIDQEWAEFLLYLTAGLSLLRTYILLDEAPRHKSAMRTSPIQQSNERNQGAPNDQKLGE
;
A
#
# COMPACT_ATOMS: atom_id res chain seq x y z
N MET A 1 9.31 -0.31 13.51
CA MET A 1 8.32 0.72 13.19
C MET A 1 8.36 1.91 14.13
N LEU A 2 8.37 1.77 15.46
CA LEU A 2 8.63 2.91 16.35
C LEU A 2 9.98 3.59 16.02
N VAL A 3 11.06 2.82 15.92
CA VAL A 3 12.37 3.32 15.50
C VAL A 3 12.29 4.02 14.13
N LEU A 4 11.61 3.41 13.16
CA LEU A 4 11.42 4.01 11.83
C LEU A 4 10.69 5.36 11.90
N ALA A 5 9.60 5.44 12.66
CA ALA A 5 8.86 6.68 12.85
C ALA A 5 9.75 7.76 13.48
N LEU A 6 10.49 7.42 14.54
CA LEU A 6 11.43 8.34 15.19
C LEU A 6 12.56 8.76 14.25
N SER A 7 13.08 7.85 13.43
CA SER A 7 14.09 8.17 12.42
C SER A 7 13.56 9.14 11.37
N ILE A 8 12.35 8.92 10.85
CA ILE A 8 11.72 9.82 9.88
C ILE A 8 11.52 11.20 10.52
N MET A 9 10.91 11.27 11.72
CA MET A 9 10.71 12.54 12.43
C MET A 9 12.04 13.24 12.74
N GLY A 10 13.08 12.48 13.09
CA GLY A 10 14.44 12.99 13.24
C GLY A 10 14.98 13.60 11.95
N CYS A 11 14.79 12.93 10.80
CA CYS A 11 15.16 13.48 9.49
C CYS A 11 14.39 14.77 9.16
N VAL A 12 13.09 14.86 9.47
CA VAL A 12 12.31 16.11 9.27
C VAL A 12 12.93 17.26 10.05
N VAL A 13 13.22 17.04 11.34
CA VAL A 13 13.84 18.06 12.21
C VAL A 13 15.23 18.43 11.70
N LEU A 14 16.06 17.45 11.35
CA LEU A 14 17.41 17.67 10.83
C LEU A 14 17.39 18.48 9.53
N LEU A 15 16.49 18.15 8.59
CA LEU A 15 16.34 18.89 7.34
C LEU A 15 15.96 20.35 7.61
N LYS A 16 14.97 20.60 8.48
CA LYS A 16 14.57 21.97 8.87
C LYS A 16 15.73 22.76 9.48
N VAL A 17 16.46 22.16 10.42
CA VAL A 17 17.60 22.81 11.08
C VAL A 17 18.77 23.02 10.11
N SER A 18 18.97 22.13 9.14
CA SER A 18 20.08 22.21 8.18
C SER A 18 19.87 23.28 7.10
N VAL A 19 18.63 23.49 6.64
CA VAL A 19 18.34 24.40 5.53
C VAL A 19 18.31 25.86 6.00
N GLN A 20 17.92 26.13 7.26
CA GLN A 20 17.84 27.45 7.92
C GLN A 20 17.08 28.54 7.13
N ASP A 21 16.32 28.16 6.09
CA ASP A 21 15.58 29.03 5.19
C ASP A 21 14.26 28.34 4.79
N VAL A 22 13.13 28.97 5.15
CA VAL A 22 11.80 28.42 4.93
C VAL A 22 11.48 28.29 3.44
N TYR A 23 11.93 29.22 2.60
CA TYR A 23 11.65 29.18 1.16
C TYR A 23 12.40 28.05 0.47
N ARG A 24 13.65 27.79 0.87
CA ARG A 24 14.43 26.66 0.36
C ARG A 24 13.84 25.32 0.81
N TYR A 25 13.39 25.25 2.06
CA TYR A 25 12.72 24.06 2.58
C TYR A 25 11.42 23.77 1.82
N LYS A 26 10.58 24.81 1.63
CA LYS A 26 9.36 24.70 0.81
C LYS A 26 9.65 24.27 -0.62
N ARG A 27 10.72 24.76 -1.24
CA ARG A 27 11.11 24.36 -2.60
C ARG A 27 11.57 22.91 -2.70
N LEU A 28 12.22 22.38 -1.65
CA LEU A 28 12.67 20.98 -1.65
C LEU A 28 11.50 19.98 -1.59
N LEU A 29 10.42 20.38 -0.90
CA LEU A 29 9.29 19.52 -0.60
C LEU A 29 8.03 19.79 -1.42
N GLY A 30 7.85 21.01 -1.95
CA GLY A 30 6.72 21.35 -2.80
C GLY A 30 6.84 20.77 -4.21
N GLU A 31 6.00 21.24 -5.13
CA GLU A 31 5.84 20.72 -6.49
C GLU A 31 7.12 20.27 -7.20
N GLY A 32 7.10 19.03 -7.67
CA GLY A 32 8.24 18.34 -8.27
C GLY A 32 9.35 18.01 -7.27
N GLY A 33 9.02 18.03 -5.97
CA GLY A 33 9.94 17.82 -4.86
C GLY A 33 10.30 16.35 -4.67
N ILE A 34 11.34 16.10 -3.86
CA ILE A 34 11.78 14.73 -3.60
C ILE A 34 10.70 13.89 -2.90
N LEU A 35 9.87 14.54 -2.09
CA LEU A 35 8.85 13.85 -1.30
C LEU A 35 7.70 13.37 -2.18
N GLU A 36 7.22 14.19 -3.11
CA GLU A 36 6.18 13.82 -4.09
C GLU A 36 6.57 12.58 -4.91
N TYR A 37 7.82 12.52 -5.38
CA TYR A 37 8.30 11.33 -6.09
C TYR A 37 8.36 10.09 -5.20
N LEU A 38 8.68 10.24 -3.91
CA LEU A 38 8.66 9.14 -2.95
C LEU A 38 7.21 8.72 -2.61
N GLN A 39 6.28 9.66 -2.45
CA GLN A 39 4.84 9.42 -2.31
C GLN A 39 4.33 8.60 -3.51
N ALA A 40 4.60 9.05 -4.73
CA ALA A 40 4.21 8.37 -5.96
C ALA A 40 4.82 6.97 -6.08
N LEU A 41 6.11 6.80 -5.75
CA LEU A 41 6.75 5.48 -5.74
C LEU A 41 6.08 4.52 -4.76
N ILE A 42 5.76 4.98 -3.55
CA ILE A 42 5.04 4.18 -2.55
C ILE A 42 3.65 3.84 -3.07
N LEU A 43 2.94 4.78 -3.68
CA LEU A 43 1.59 4.56 -4.22
C LEU A 43 1.58 3.57 -5.38
N PHE A 44 2.52 3.65 -6.32
CA PHE A 44 2.63 2.71 -7.45
C PHE A 44 3.00 1.30 -6.98
N THR A 45 3.94 1.17 -6.05
CA THR A 45 4.28 -0.13 -5.47
C THR A 45 3.12 -0.70 -4.65
N SER A 46 2.39 0.14 -3.92
CA SER A 46 1.18 -0.24 -3.18
C SER A 46 0.04 -0.69 -4.11
N ALA A 47 -0.18 0.03 -5.20
CA ALA A 47 -1.14 -0.33 -6.24
C ALA A 47 -0.82 -1.72 -6.81
N TRP A 48 0.44 -1.98 -7.14
CA TRP A 48 0.90 -3.27 -7.62
C TRP A 48 0.68 -4.39 -6.60
N VAL A 49 1.10 -4.20 -5.35
CA VAL A 49 0.92 -5.20 -4.29
C VAL A 49 -0.57 -5.47 -4.03
N SER A 50 -1.41 -4.44 -4.00
CA SER A 50 -2.87 -4.58 -3.84
C SER A 50 -3.49 -5.39 -4.98
N TRP A 51 -3.01 -5.22 -6.21
CA TRP A 51 -3.44 -6.03 -7.35
C TRP A 51 -3.05 -7.51 -7.19
N LEU A 52 -1.83 -7.80 -6.72
CA LEU A 52 -1.40 -9.17 -6.44
C LEU A 52 -2.26 -9.82 -5.36
N ILE A 53 -2.55 -9.10 -4.28
CA ILE A 53 -3.48 -9.54 -3.23
C ILE A 53 -4.85 -9.86 -3.83
N SER A 54 -5.41 -8.95 -4.64
CA SER A 54 -6.70 -9.16 -5.31
C SER A 54 -6.74 -10.47 -6.12
N LYS A 55 -5.69 -10.74 -6.91
CA LYS A 55 -5.57 -11.96 -7.70
C LYS A 55 -5.52 -13.22 -6.82
N ASP A 56 -4.77 -13.17 -5.74
CA ASP A 56 -4.64 -14.29 -4.80
C ASP A 56 -5.95 -14.57 -4.06
N LEU A 57 -6.61 -13.52 -3.56
CA LEU A 57 -7.92 -13.62 -2.92
C LEU A 57 -8.97 -14.25 -3.84
N ARG A 58 -8.99 -13.86 -5.12
CA ARG A 58 -9.91 -14.41 -6.11
C ARG A 58 -9.57 -15.87 -6.45
N LYS A 59 -8.31 -16.16 -6.78
CA LYS A 59 -7.91 -17.44 -7.38
C LYS A 59 -7.59 -18.54 -6.37
N ARG A 60 -6.99 -18.18 -5.23
CA ARG A 60 -6.53 -19.16 -4.22
C ARG A 60 -7.54 -19.38 -3.11
N PHE A 61 -8.28 -18.34 -2.73
CA PHE A 61 -9.16 -18.35 -1.56
C PHE A 61 -10.65 -18.19 -1.89
N ALA A 62 -11.01 -17.96 -3.16
CA ALA A 62 -12.40 -17.72 -3.60
C ALA A 62 -13.11 -16.56 -2.86
N MET A 63 -12.35 -15.60 -2.33
CA MET A 63 -12.86 -14.42 -1.61
C MET A 63 -13.15 -13.28 -2.59
N HIS A 64 -14.20 -13.43 -3.40
CA HIS A 64 -14.52 -12.50 -4.49
C HIS A 64 -14.74 -11.05 -4.03
N LEU A 65 -15.47 -10.83 -2.94
CA LEU A 65 -15.72 -9.48 -2.41
C LEU A 65 -14.41 -8.79 -2.01
N HIS A 66 -13.57 -9.46 -1.20
CA HIS A 66 -12.27 -8.91 -0.80
C HIS A 66 -11.37 -8.68 -2.02
N ALA A 67 -11.38 -9.59 -2.99
CA ALA A 67 -10.64 -9.39 -4.23
C ALA A 67 -11.08 -8.13 -4.98
N VAL A 68 -12.38 -7.85 -5.05
CA VAL A 68 -12.91 -6.61 -5.66
C VAL A 68 -12.44 -5.39 -4.88
N VAL A 69 -12.53 -5.41 -3.54
CA VAL A 69 -12.05 -4.31 -2.68
C VAL A 69 -10.57 -4.01 -2.95
N TYR A 70 -9.69 -5.01 -2.90
CA TYR A 70 -8.26 -4.82 -3.17
C TYR A 70 -7.97 -4.43 -4.63
N GLY A 71 -8.83 -4.83 -5.58
CA GLY A 71 -8.75 -4.40 -6.98
C GLY A 71 -9.07 -2.92 -7.13
N ILE A 72 -10.14 -2.44 -6.48
CA ILE A 72 -10.50 -1.01 -6.44
C ILE A 72 -9.40 -0.22 -5.72
N THR A 73 -8.90 -0.69 -4.57
CA THR A 73 -7.78 -0.06 -3.86
C THR A 73 -6.54 0.09 -4.74
N SER A 74 -6.24 -0.92 -5.57
CA SER A 74 -5.15 -0.85 -6.54
C SER A 74 -5.34 0.29 -7.55
N CYS A 75 -6.53 0.37 -8.16
CA CYS A 75 -6.85 1.44 -9.10
C CYS A 75 -6.81 2.83 -8.45
N LEU A 76 -7.34 2.96 -7.23
CA LEU A 76 -7.31 4.21 -6.48
C LEU A 76 -5.88 4.65 -6.16
N MET A 77 -5.03 3.76 -5.65
CA MET A 77 -3.63 4.09 -5.35
C MET A 77 -2.85 4.45 -6.62
N LEU A 78 -3.10 3.77 -7.73
CA LEU A 78 -2.51 4.13 -9.02
C LEU A 78 -2.95 5.53 -9.46
N PHE A 79 -4.25 5.82 -9.34
CA PHE A 79 -4.79 7.13 -9.69
C PHE A 79 -4.18 8.23 -8.82
N VAL A 80 -4.17 8.09 -7.48
CA VAL A 80 -3.55 9.07 -6.58
C VAL A 80 -2.08 9.25 -6.94
N GLY A 81 -1.31 8.17 -7.14
CA GLY A 81 0.12 8.28 -7.49
C GLY A 81 0.40 8.97 -8.82
N LEU A 82 -0.52 8.87 -9.78
CA LEU A 82 -0.45 9.63 -11.05
C LEU A 82 -0.74 11.12 -10.82
N GLU A 83 -1.70 11.42 -9.95
CA GLU A 83 -2.04 12.78 -9.58
C GLU A 83 -0.88 13.48 -8.84
N GLU A 84 -0.21 12.79 -7.89
CA GLU A 84 0.97 13.32 -7.15
C GLU A 84 2.10 13.83 -8.05
N ILE A 85 2.23 13.34 -9.28
CA ILE A 85 3.32 13.70 -10.19
C ILE A 85 2.86 14.45 -11.43
N ALA A 86 1.61 14.91 -11.49
CA ALA A 86 1.07 15.58 -12.69
C ALA A 86 1.37 14.80 -13.99
N TRP A 87 1.12 13.48 -13.96
CA TRP A 87 1.61 12.51 -14.94
C TRP A 87 1.41 12.92 -16.41
N GLY A 88 0.28 13.55 -16.76
CA GLY A 88 0.00 13.94 -18.14
C GLY A 88 0.97 15.01 -18.67
N GLN A 89 1.36 15.95 -17.80
CA GLN A 89 2.34 16.98 -18.12
C GLN A 89 3.75 16.38 -18.18
N ILE A 90 4.10 15.46 -17.26
CA ILE A 90 5.40 14.78 -17.28
C ILE A 90 5.56 13.87 -18.50
N LEU A 91 4.57 13.03 -18.81
CA LEU A 91 4.68 12.01 -19.85
C LEU A 91 4.46 12.57 -21.26
N PHE A 92 3.53 13.53 -21.43
CA PHE A 92 3.16 14.04 -22.75
C PHE A 92 3.54 15.50 -22.99
N GLY A 93 4.03 16.22 -21.97
CA GLY A 93 4.38 17.63 -22.10
C GLY A 93 3.19 18.53 -22.45
N TRP A 94 1.96 18.07 -22.18
CA TRP A 94 0.79 18.87 -22.53
C TRP A 94 0.71 20.13 -21.67
N LYS A 95 0.15 21.20 -22.22
CA LYS A 95 -0.08 22.42 -21.46
C LYS A 95 -1.43 22.35 -20.76
N THR A 96 -1.51 22.95 -19.58
CA THR A 96 -2.77 23.10 -18.85
C THR A 96 -3.71 24.01 -19.65
N PRO A 97 -4.91 23.54 -20.04
CA PRO A 97 -5.88 24.36 -20.74
C PRO A 97 -6.31 25.56 -19.89
N ASN A 98 -6.61 26.70 -20.54
CA ASN A 98 -7.03 27.93 -19.84
C ASN A 98 -8.22 27.72 -18.91
N SER A 99 -9.17 26.84 -19.27
CA SER A 99 -10.33 26.51 -18.44
C SER A 99 -9.97 25.77 -17.15
N ILE A 100 -8.87 25.01 -17.13
CA ILE A 100 -8.38 24.30 -15.94
C ILE A 100 -7.45 25.23 -15.15
N ALA A 101 -6.56 25.95 -15.83
CA ALA A 101 -5.65 26.92 -15.21
C ALA A 101 -6.38 28.00 -14.39
N ALA A 102 -7.60 28.38 -14.81
CA ALA A 102 -8.43 29.35 -14.09
C ALA A 102 -8.94 28.87 -12.73
N VAL A 103 -8.87 27.57 -12.43
CA VAL A 103 -9.42 26.94 -11.20
C VAL A 103 -8.42 25.98 -10.55
N ASN A 104 -7.15 26.02 -10.95
CA ASN A 104 -6.09 25.14 -10.47
C ASN A 104 -4.94 26.00 -9.92
N ALA A 105 -4.54 25.79 -8.67
CA ALA A 105 -3.60 26.71 -8.03
C ALA A 105 -2.15 26.55 -8.54
N GLN A 106 -1.87 25.49 -9.30
CA GLN A 106 -0.51 25.08 -9.69
C GLN A 106 -0.30 25.06 -11.21
N ASN A 107 -1.30 25.50 -11.99
CA ASN A 107 -1.30 25.35 -13.45
C ASN A 107 -1.03 23.90 -13.89
N GLN A 108 -1.62 22.93 -13.19
CA GLN A 108 -1.52 21.51 -13.50
C GLN A 108 -2.85 20.94 -14.01
N THR A 109 -2.80 19.75 -14.63
CA THR A 109 -4.01 19.01 -15.05
C THR A 109 -4.49 18.01 -13.99
N THR A 110 -3.99 18.11 -12.75
CA THR A 110 -4.34 17.25 -11.62
C THR A 110 -5.60 17.77 -10.93
N LEU A 111 -6.45 16.85 -10.50
CA LEU A 111 -7.71 17.11 -9.80
C LEU A 111 -7.47 17.63 -8.40
N HIS A 112 -6.49 17.09 -7.64
CA HIS A 112 -6.28 17.53 -6.26
C HIS A 112 -5.78 18.99 -6.15
N ASN A 113 -5.24 19.55 -7.25
CA ASN A 113 -4.80 20.94 -7.35
C ASN A 113 -5.90 21.90 -7.81
N LEU A 114 -7.11 21.40 -8.09
CA LEU A 114 -8.25 22.29 -8.26
C LEU A 114 -8.53 22.96 -6.92
N GLU A 115 -8.79 24.26 -6.94
CA GLU A 115 -8.98 25.08 -5.73
C GLU A 115 -10.03 24.48 -4.77
N LEU A 116 -11.07 23.85 -5.33
CA LEU A 116 -12.11 23.14 -4.57
C LEU A 116 -11.57 22.03 -3.65
N PHE A 117 -10.53 21.31 -4.08
CA PHE A 117 -9.89 20.26 -3.27
C PHE A 117 -8.73 20.81 -2.45
N GLN A 118 -7.90 21.67 -3.06
CA GLN A 118 -6.71 22.21 -2.44
C GLN A 118 -7.01 23.03 -1.18
N ASN A 119 -8.09 23.81 -1.18
CA ASN A 119 -8.53 24.60 -0.02
C ASN A 119 -8.96 23.76 1.19
N HIS A 120 -9.16 22.45 1.00
CA HIS A 120 -9.59 21.53 2.04
C HIS A 120 -8.59 20.38 2.27
N LEU A 121 -7.45 20.41 1.59
CA LEU A 121 -6.50 19.29 1.57
C LEU A 121 -5.96 19.00 2.97
N ASP A 122 -5.52 20.04 3.71
CA ASP A 122 -5.02 19.92 5.07
C ASP A 122 -6.06 19.29 6.02
N LEU A 123 -7.30 19.79 5.98
CA LEU A 123 -8.39 19.28 6.81
C LEU A 123 -8.76 17.84 6.43
N ASN A 124 -8.85 17.55 5.13
CA ASN A 124 -9.18 16.22 4.63
C ASN A 124 -8.12 15.20 5.05
N LEU A 125 -6.84 15.55 4.92
CA LEU A 125 -5.72 14.70 5.34
C LEU A 125 -5.76 14.43 6.84
N PHE A 126 -6.03 15.46 7.65
CA PHE A 126 -6.21 15.30 9.10
C PHE A 126 -7.36 14.34 9.43
N LEU A 127 -8.53 14.55 8.82
CA LEU A 127 -9.69 13.68 9.03
C LEU A 127 -9.41 12.24 8.64
N VAL A 128 -8.79 12.00 7.48
CA VAL A 128 -8.41 10.64 7.04
C VAL A 128 -7.42 10.00 8.01
N SER A 129 -6.41 10.75 8.48
CA SER A 129 -5.41 10.27 9.43
C SER A 129 -6.03 9.89 10.78
N VAL A 130 -6.96 10.71 11.29
CA VAL A 130 -7.69 10.43 12.54
C VAL A 130 -8.61 9.23 12.39
N VAL A 131 -9.36 9.13 11.29
CA VAL A 131 -10.22 7.97 11.03
C VAL A 131 -9.38 6.70 10.93
N ALA A 132 -8.26 6.72 10.22
CA ALA A 132 -7.35 5.58 10.12
C ALA A 132 -6.81 5.16 11.51
N LEU A 133 -6.41 6.12 12.33
CA LEU A 133 -5.97 5.87 13.69
C LEU A 133 -7.11 5.31 14.56
N ALA A 134 -8.30 5.90 14.53
CA ALA A 134 -9.46 5.48 15.28
C ALA A 134 -9.90 4.06 14.93
N LEU A 135 -9.96 3.69 13.65
CA LEU A 135 -10.28 2.34 13.19
C LEU A 135 -9.30 1.30 13.75
N VAL A 136 -8.04 1.68 13.88
CA VAL A 136 -6.98 0.82 14.36
C VAL A 136 -6.97 0.71 15.90
N LEU A 137 -7.35 1.78 16.62
CA LEU A 137 -7.46 1.84 18.07
C LEU A 137 -8.74 1.20 18.61
N TRP A 138 -9.88 1.43 17.95
CA TRP A 138 -11.21 0.95 18.35
C TRP A 138 -11.37 -0.57 18.20
N ARG A 139 -10.37 -1.28 17.66
CA ARG A 139 -10.49 -2.70 17.42
C ARG A 139 -10.68 -3.47 18.73
N PRO A 140 -11.69 -4.36 18.82
CA PRO A 140 -11.78 -5.28 19.94
C PRO A 140 -10.55 -6.21 19.93
N PRO A 141 -10.04 -6.62 21.10
CA PRO A 141 -8.97 -7.59 21.17
C PRO A 141 -9.46 -8.91 20.56
N ILE A 142 -9.04 -9.21 19.33
CA ILE A 142 -9.33 -10.52 18.73
C ILE A 142 -8.62 -11.56 19.59
N PRO A 143 -9.33 -12.48 20.27
CA PRO A 143 -8.67 -13.53 21.01
C PRO A 143 -7.83 -14.31 20.01
N LEU A 144 -6.52 -14.38 20.27
CA LEU A 144 -5.60 -15.31 19.62
C LEU A 144 -6.00 -16.72 20.06
N HIS A 145 -7.15 -17.20 19.57
CA HIS A 145 -7.49 -18.60 19.68
C HIS A 145 -6.41 -19.31 18.88
N LYS A 146 -5.51 -20.02 19.58
CA LYS A 146 -4.54 -20.92 18.96
C LYS A 146 -5.33 -22.05 18.32
N HIS A 147 -5.97 -21.76 17.19
CA HIS A 147 -6.65 -22.78 16.43
C HIS A 147 -5.53 -23.70 15.93
N LYS A 148 -5.52 -24.92 16.45
CA LYS A 148 -4.66 -25.99 15.96
C LYS A 148 -4.91 -26.03 14.45
N MET A 149 -3.90 -25.64 13.67
CA MET A 149 -3.94 -25.61 12.21
C MET A 149 -4.20 -27.03 11.73
N ASN A 150 -5.46 -27.35 11.49
CA ASN A 150 -5.86 -28.57 10.85
C ASN A 150 -6.74 -28.20 9.66
N SER A 151 -6.21 -28.52 8.48
CA SER A 151 -6.89 -28.55 7.17
C SER A 151 -7.06 -27.21 6.41
N LYS A 152 -6.21 -27.08 5.39
CA LYS A 152 -6.45 -26.51 4.04
C LYS A 152 -7.55 -25.43 3.92
N LYS A 153 -7.11 -24.19 3.63
CA LYS A 153 -7.86 -23.00 3.13
C LYS A 153 -8.23 -21.88 4.11
N THR A 154 -8.04 -22.01 5.42
CA THR A 154 -8.40 -20.91 6.34
C THR A 154 -7.29 -19.86 6.40
N MET A 155 -7.53 -18.71 5.80
CA MET A 155 -6.65 -17.54 5.85
C MET A 155 -6.68 -16.91 7.25
N PRO A 156 -5.54 -16.47 7.82
CA PRO A 156 -5.57 -15.83 9.12
C PRO A 156 -6.15 -14.41 8.96
N LEU A 157 -7.37 -14.17 9.49
CA LEU A 157 -8.08 -12.88 9.40
C LEU A 157 -7.24 -11.68 9.89
N ASN A 158 -6.21 -11.93 10.71
CA ASN A 158 -5.24 -10.94 11.15
C ASN A 158 -4.31 -10.41 10.02
N ALA A 159 -4.33 -11.01 8.83
CA ALA A 159 -3.54 -10.59 7.68
C ALA A 159 -4.05 -9.27 7.09
N PHE A 160 -5.35 -8.99 7.20
CA PHE A 160 -5.98 -7.77 6.68
C PHE A 160 -5.93 -6.59 7.64
N VAL A 161 -5.51 -6.80 8.88
CA VAL A 161 -5.53 -5.77 9.92
C VAL A 161 -4.16 -5.13 10.05
N ILE A 162 -4.12 -3.80 10.18
CA ILE A 162 -2.91 -3.04 10.50
C ILE A 162 -2.44 -3.44 11.92
N PRO A 163 -1.27 -4.09 12.08
CA PRO A 163 -0.76 -4.49 13.39
C PRO A 163 -0.32 -3.30 14.25
N LYS A 164 -0.32 -3.52 15.58
CA LYS A 164 0.02 -2.50 16.59
C LYS A 164 1.36 -1.81 16.38
N TYR A 165 2.33 -2.51 15.81
CA TYR A 165 3.63 -1.92 15.58
C TYR A 165 3.62 -0.80 14.54
N PHE A 166 2.63 -0.69 13.64
CA PHE A 166 2.50 0.45 12.71
C PHE A 166 1.90 1.70 13.35
N TRP A 167 1.31 1.61 14.55
CA TRP A 167 0.66 2.76 15.20
C TRP A 167 1.53 4.01 15.30
N PRO A 168 2.85 3.93 15.61
CA PRO A 168 3.68 5.13 15.67
C PRO A 168 3.69 5.95 14.39
N LEU A 169 3.64 5.33 13.20
CA LEU A 169 3.58 6.05 11.93
C LEU A 169 2.24 6.77 11.77
N LEU A 170 1.12 6.11 12.12
CA LEU A 170 -0.21 6.72 12.11
C LEU A 170 -0.34 7.87 13.10
N PHE A 171 0.24 7.74 14.30
CA PHE A 171 0.28 8.82 15.28
C PHE A 171 1.09 10.02 14.77
N CYS A 172 2.25 9.80 14.15
CA CYS A 172 3.02 10.89 13.54
C CYS A 172 2.26 11.56 12.38
N ALA A 173 1.62 10.78 11.50
CA ALA A 173 0.80 11.31 10.40
C ALA A 173 -0.38 12.14 10.93
N ALA A 174 -1.15 11.62 11.89
CA ALA A 174 -2.27 12.31 12.50
C ALA A 174 -1.84 13.56 13.30
N GLY A 175 -0.70 13.49 14.00
CA GLY A 175 -0.15 14.61 14.75
C GLY A 175 0.31 15.75 13.84
N LEU A 176 1.09 15.44 12.79
CA LEU A 176 1.54 16.44 11.82
C LEU A 176 0.35 17.08 11.09
N SER A 177 -0.57 16.26 10.57
CA SER A 177 -1.77 16.78 9.90
C SER A 177 -2.66 17.60 10.82
N TYR A 178 -2.76 17.27 12.12
CA TYR A 178 -3.43 18.12 13.11
C TYR A 178 -2.81 19.51 13.20
N PHE A 179 -1.49 19.59 13.39
CA PHE A 179 -0.80 20.89 13.53
C PHE A 179 -0.93 21.74 12.28
N VAL A 180 -0.81 21.13 11.10
CA VAL A 180 -1.05 21.79 9.81
C VAL A 180 -2.50 22.28 9.70
N ALA A 181 -3.49 21.40 9.84
CA ALA A 181 -4.90 21.71 9.60
C ALA A 181 -5.50 22.71 10.60
N THR A 182 -4.94 22.79 11.81
CA THR A 182 -5.37 23.75 12.84
C THR A 182 -4.52 25.01 12.89
N GLU A 183 -3.50 25.11 12.02
CA GLU A 183 -2.49 26.17 12.06
C GLU A 183 -1.89 26.35 13.47
N SER A 184 -1.77 25.27 14.23
CA SER A 184 -1.25 25.29 15.59
C SER A 184 0.25 24.99 15.59
N GLY A 185 1.00 25.69 16.45
CA GLY A 185 2.45 25.48 16.54
C GLY A 185 3.21 25.85 15.26
N THR A 186 2.76 26.87 14.51
CA THR A 186 3.33 27.32 13.22
C THR A 186 4.81 27.71 13.27
N ASN A 187 5.35 27.99 14.46
CA ASN A 187 6.78 28.18 14.70
C ASN A 187 7.61 26.90 14.46
N LEU A 188 6.99 25.73 14.53
CA LEU A 188 7.64 24.42 14.41
C LEU A 188 7.10 23.60 13.23
N VAL A 189 5.79 23.63 12.99
CA VAL A 189 5.11 22.91 11.91
C VAL A 189 4.48 23.91 10.96
N ILE A 190 4.97 23.96 9.73
CA ILE A 190 4.50 24.84 8.66
C ILE A 190 3.67 24.05 7.66
N ASN A 191 2.87 24.73 6.85
CA ASN A 191 1.92 24.06 5.95
C ASN A 191 2.56 22.98 5.04
N ILE A 192 3.79 23.18 4.53
CA ILE A 192 4.48 22.15 3.71
C ILE A 192 4.82 20.85 4.47
N ASP A 193 4.71 20.82 5.80
CA ASP A 193 4.86 19.58 6.56
C ASP A 193 3.67 18.61 6.36
N GLN A 194 2.60 19.07 5.73
CA GLN A 194 1.53 18.22 5.21
C GLN A 194 2.09 17.09 4.34
N GLU A 195 3.09 17.36 3.49
CA GLU A 195 3.75 16.35 2.66
C GLU A 195 4.37 15.22 3.49
N TRP A 196 4.93 15.52 4.66
CA TRP A 196 5.44 14.50 5.57
C TRP A 196 4.32 13.67 6.20
N ALA A 197 3.18 14.29 6.51
CA ALA A 197 2.02 13.58 7.02
C ALA A 197 1.46 12.61 5.96
N GLU A 198 1.36 13.04 4.71
CA GLU A 198 0.94 12.19 3.59
C GLU A 198 1.91 11.04 3.35
N PHE A 199 3.20 11.34 3.28
CA PHE A 199 4.24 10.34 3.12
C PHE A 199 4.14 9.25 4.20
N LEU A 200 3.95 9.63 5.47
CA LEU A 200 3.80 8.68 6.58
C LEU A 200 2.52 7.84 6.45
N LEU A 201 1.42 8.43 5.97
CA LEU A 201 0.16 7.73 5.75
C LEU A 201 0.28 6.72 4.61
N TYR A 202 0.84 7.13 3.47
CA TYR A 202 1.08 6.26 2.31
C TYR A 202 2.08 5.15 2.66
N LEU A 203 3.16 5.46 3.37
CA LEU A 203 4.13 4.47 3.84
C LEU A 203 3.47 3.44 4.75
N THR A 204 2.59 3.86 5.65
CA THR A 204 1.86 2.93 6.51
C THR A 204 0.93 2.02 5.71
N ALA A 205 0.21 2.57 4.73
CA ALA A 205 -0.66 1.79 3.85
C ALA A 205 0.13 0.78 3.03
N GLY A 206 1.23 1.21 2.39
CA GLY A 206 2.08 0.34 1.57
C GLY A 206 2.74 -0.78 2.37
N LEU A 207 3.30 -0.48 3.55
CA LEU A 207 3.87 -1.50 4.43
C LEU A 207 2.81 -2.48 4.95
N SER A 208 1.57 -2.01 5.17
CA SER A 208 0.45 -2.87 5.58
C SER A 208 0.05 -3.82 4.46
N LEU A 209 -0.05 -3.33 3.21
CA LEU A 209 -0.30 -4.15 2.03
C LEU A 209 0.80 -5.19 1.81
N LEU A 210 2.06 -4.78 1.88
CA LEU A 210 3.19 -5.70 1.73
C LEU A 210 3.15 -6.82 2.77
N ARG A 211 2.86 -6.47 4.03
CA ARG A 211 2.67 -7.46 5.09
C ARG A 211 1.52 -8.41 4.77
N THR A 212 0.35 -7.91 4.34
CA THR A 212 -0.78 -8.75 3.95
C THR A 212 -0.38 -9.72 2.85
N TYR A 213 0.33 -9.23 1.82
CA TYR A 213 0.79 -10.06 0.71
C TYR A 213 1.74 -11.18 1.16
N ILE A 214 2.72 -10.88 2.03
CA ILE A 214 3.65 -11.88 2.58
C ILE A 214 2.89 -12.97 3.35
N LEU A 215 1.92 -12.59 4.19
CA LEU A 215 1.10 -13.54 4.95
C LEU A 215 0.18 -14.38 4.07
N LEU A 216 -0.19 -13.90 2.89
CA LEU A 216 -0.93 -14.68 1.89
C LEU A 216 -0.03 -15.68 1.15
N ASP A 217 1.24 -15.35 0.89
CA ASP A 217 2.17 -16.27 0.21
C ASP A 217 2.50 -17.49 1.07
N GLU A 218 2.61 -17.33 2.40
CA GLU A 218 2.84 -18.43 3.35
C GLU A 218 1.71 -19.48 3.38
N ALA A 219 0.52 -19.18 2.86
CA ALA A 219 -0.57 -20.15 2.77
C ALA A 219 -0.32 -21.19 1.65
N PRO A 220 -0.65 -22.48 1.84
CA PRO A 220 -0.32 -23.53 0.88
C PRO A 220 -0.80 -23.23 -0.55
N ARG A 221 0.12 -23.10 -1.51
CA ARG A 221 -0.23 -23.09 -2.93
C ARG A 221 -0.81 -24.46 -3.27
N HIS A 222 -2.05 -24.51 -3.76
CA HIS A 222 -2.58 -25.73 -4.36
C HIS A 222 -1.61 -26.11 -5.48
N LYS A 223 -0.99 -27.29 -5.40
CA LYS A 223 -0.34 -27.90 -6.57
C LYS A 223 -1.45 -28.02 -7.62
N SER A 224 -1.51 -27.08 -8.56
CA SER A 224 -2.19 -27.33 -9.82
C SER A 224 -1.48 -28.54 -10.40
N ALA A 225 -2.28 -29.54 -10.78
CA ALA A 225 -1.86 -30.88 -11.18
C ALA A 225 -0.43 -30.91 -11.73
N MET A 226 0.48 -31.57 -11.00
CA MET A 226 1.63 -32.17 -11.66
C MET A 226 1.01 -33.05 -12.75
N ARG A 227 1.13 -32.59 -14.00
CA ARG A 227 1.04 -33.45 -15.18
C ARG A 227 1.87 -34.67 -14.84
N THR A 228 1.21 -35.79 -14.58
CA THR A 228 1.85 -37.08 -14.68
C THR A 228 2.38 -37.15 -16.11
N SER A 229 3.70 -37.13 -16.24
CA SER A 229 4.36 -37.46 -17.49
C SER A 229 3.85 -38.83 -17.95
N PRO A 230 3.46 -39.03 -19.22
CA PRO A 230 2.99 -40.33 -19.71
C PRO A 230 4.04 -41.45 -19.62
N ILE A 231 5.28 -41.14 -19.22
CA ILE A 231 6.42 -42.07 -19.28
C ILE A 231 6.42 -43.10 -18.14
N GLN A 232 5.63 -42.90 -17.07
CA GLN A 232 5.59 -43.85 -15.95
C GLN A 232 4.54 -44.98 -16.07
N GLN A 233 3.57 -44.89 -16.99
CA GLN A 233 2.57 -45.95 -17.18
C GLN A 233 3.01 -47.10 -18.10
N SER A 234 4.12 -46.97 -18.82
CA SER A 234 4.62 -48.03 -19.71
C SER A 234 5.50 -49.07 -18.99
N ASN A 235 6.02 -48.77 -17.80
CA ASN A 235 6.91 -49.71 -17.08
C ASN A 235 6.16 -50.72 -16.19
N GLU A 236 4.93 -50.43 -15.76
CA GLU A 236 4.17 -51.38 -14.93
C GLU A 236 3.41 -52.43 -15.75
N ARG A 237 3.23 -52.22 -17.06
CA ARG A 237 2.50 -53.17 -17.92
C ARG A 237 3.36 -54.34 -18.42
N ASN A 238 4.68 -54.34 -18.16
CA ASN A 238 5.64 -55.34 -18.65
C ASN A 238 6.20 -56.29 -17.57
N GLN A 239 5.71 -56.25 -16.33
CA GLN A 239 6.19 -57.15 -15.25
C GLN A 239 5.19 -58.24 -14.81
N GLY A 240 4.12 -58.47 -15.59
CA GLY A 240 3.10 -59.46 -15.26
C GLY A 240 2.80 -60.43 -16.41
N ALA A 241 3.73 -61.33 -16.74
CA ALA A 241 3.44 -62.51 -17.54
C ALA A 241 3.98 -63.75 -16.79
N PRO A 242 3.12 -64.71 -16.38
CA PRO A 242 3.58 -65.94 -15.75
C PRO A 242 4.15 -66.89 -16.81
N ASN A 243 5.33 -67.43 -16.54
CA ASN A 243 5.98 -68.42 -17.37
C ASN A 243 5.38 -69.80 -17.04
N ASP A 244 4.29 -70.16 -17.71
CA ASP A 244 3.83 -71.54 -17.82
C ASP A 244 4.65 -72.26 -18.89
N GLN A 245 5.57 -73.13 -18.48
CA GLN A 245 6.04 -74.22 -19.35
C GLN A 245 6.30 -75.48 -18.52
N LYS A 246 5.29 -76.37 -18.54
CA LYS A 246 5.47 -77.82 -18.43
C LYS A 246 6.10 -78.34 -19.73
N LEU A 247 7.05 -79.28 -19.60
CA LEU A 247 7.29 -80.52 -20.35
C LEU A 247 8.64 -81.04 -19.80
N GLY A 248 8.85 -82.27 -19.33
CA GLY A 248 8.25 -83.55 -19.68
C GLY A 248 9.42 -84.49 -20.04
N GLU A 249 9.46 -85.65 -19.38
CA GLU A 249 10.42 -86.78 -19.46
C GLU A 249 11.49 -86.87 -18.35
#